data_AF-A0A3P1CCJ9-F1
#
_entry.id   AF-A0A3P1CCJ9-F1
#
_cell.length_a   1.000
_cell.length_b   1.000
_cell.length_c   1.000
_cell.angle_alpha   90.00
_cell.angle_beta   90.00
_cell.angle_gamma   90.00
#
_symmetry.space_group_name_H-M   'P 1'
#
loop_
_entity.id
_entity.type
_entity.pdbx_description
1 polymer ?
#
loop_
_entity_poly.entity_id
_entity_poly.type
_entity_poly.pdbx_seq_one_letter_code
_entity_poly.pdbx_strand_id
1 'polypeptide(L)'
;MVNQKPGKPYSVNFKNGEKYLAYLRSSHLLTDTYLNEWRIYFRERQQGFQLTHQNEGPPTGFEYDLVLLSQDVDVQLDSLKKLKITKVTVQKDRASVEFDLLASYECRLIRKNGVWLINEILNLSAE
;
A
#
# COMPACT_ATOMS: atom_id res chain seq x y z
N MET A 1 0.47 -2.38 12.27
CA MET A 1 0.07 -0.99 11.93
C MET A 1 -1.03 -0.46 12.84
N VAL A 2 -1.84 -1.34 13.45
CA VAL A 2 -2.88 -0.98 14.44
C VAL A 2 -2.37 -1.28 15.86
N ASN A 3 -2.79 -0.46 16.83
CA ASN A 3 -2.68 -0.72 18.26
C ASN A 3 -3.93 -1.47 18.72
N GLN A 4 -3.77 -2.73 19.12
CA GLN A 4 -4.83 -3.51 19.73
C GLN A 4 -4.48 -3.77 21.20
N LYS A 5 -5.44 -3.48 22.08
CA LYS A 5 -5.42 -3.91 23.48
C LYS A 5 -6.73 -4.64 23.77
N PRO A 6 -6.72 -5.77 24.50
CA PRO A 6 -7.93 -6.49 24.85
C PRO A 6 -8.98 -5.55 25.48
N GLY A 7 -10.22 -5.60 24.98
CA GLY A 7 -11.33 -4.79 25.49
C GLY A 7 -11.23 -3.28 25.20
N LYS A 8 -10.33 -2.84 24.32
CA LYS A 8 -10.24 -1.44 23.87
C LYS A 8 -10.51 -1.34 22.37
N PRO A 9 -11.17 -0.26 21.91
CA PRO A 9 -11.29 0.04 20.48
C PRO A 9 -9.92 0.10 19.79
N TYR A 10 -9.92 -0.25 18.52
CA TYR A 10 -8.75 -0.09 17.66
C TYR A 10 -8.30 1.37 17.61
N SER A 11 -7.00 1.54 17.41
CA SER A 11 -6.40 2.84 17.09
C SER A 11 -5.21 2.60 16.19
N VAL A 12 -4.89 3.56 15.33
CA VAL A 12 -3.74 3.46 14.46
C VAL A 12 -2.46 3.64 15.29
N ASN A 13 -1.47 2.77 15.07
CA ASN A 13 -0.15 2.93 15.65
C ASN A 13 0.69 3.87 14.77
N PHE A 14 0.50 5.17 14.90
CA PHE A 14 1.22 6.18 14.10
C PHE A 14 2.74 6.04 14.21
N LYS A 15 3.27 5.70 15.40
CA LYS A 15 4.71 5.52 15.60
C LYS A 15 5.27 4.40 14.73
N ASN A 16 4.62 3.23 14.70
CA ASN A 16 5.06 2.13 13.86
C ASN A 16 4.67 2.33 12.39
N GLY A 17 3.57 3.05 12.10
CA GLY A 17 3.22 3.48 10.75
C GLY A 17 4.31 4.35 10.12
N GLU A 18 4.83 5.34 10.84
CA GLU A 18 5.93 6.16 10.33
C GLU A 18 7.24 5.36 10.16
N LYS A 19 7.53 4.40 11.04
CA LYS A 19 8.68 3.49 10.84
C LYS A 19 8.52 2.66 9.57
N TYR A 20 7.32 2.15 9.31
CA TYR A 20 7.01 1.41 8.08
C TYR A 20 7.18 2.28 6.83
N LEU A 21 6.64 3.50 6.83
CA LEU A 21 6.80 4.44 5.72
C LEU A 21 8.27 4.88 5.52
N ALA A 22 9.04 5.03 6.61
CA ALA A 22 10.47 5.32 6.53
C ALA A 22 11.25 4.15 5.91
N TYR A 23 10.90 2.90 6.24
CA TYR A 23 11.47 1.72 5.60
C TYR A 23 11.17 1.71 4.10
N LEU A 24 9.90 1.93 3.71
CA LEU A 24 9.52 2.06 2.30
C LEU A 24 10.27 3.18 1.57
N ARG A 25 10.39 4.36 2.20
CA ARG A 25 11.16 5.50 1.67
C ARG A 25 12.62 5.13 1.39
N SER A 26 13.23 4.30 2.24
CA SER A 26 14.64 3.91 2.10
C SER A 26 14.93 3.07 0.85
N SER A 27 13.90 2.55 0.18
CA SER A 27 14.06 1.89 -1.14
C SER A 27 14.48 2.86 -2.25
N HIS A 28 14.19 4.16 -2.10
CA HIS A 28 14.32 5.17 -3.16
C HIS A 28 13.49 4.90 -4.43
N LEU A 29 12.51 3.97 -4.37
CA LEU A 29 11.67 3.59 -5.50
C LEU A 29 10.29 4.27 -5.49
N LEU A 30 9.90 4.88 -4.38
CA LEU A 30 8.57 5.44 -4.16
C LEU A 30 8.63 6.97 -4.11
N THR A 31 7.55 7.62 -4.53
CA THR A 31 7.42 9.07 -4.37
C THR A 31 7.02 9.46 -2.95
N ASP A 32 7.42 10.66 -2.52
CA ASP A 32 6.91 11.25 -1.28
C ASP A 32 5.39 11.43 -1.30
N THR A 33 4.82 11.68 -2.48
CA THR A 33 3.37 11.74 -2.69
C THR A 33 2.71 10.42 -2.30
N TYR A 34 3.17 9.29 -2.84
CA TYR A 34 2.65 7.96 -2.51
C TYR A 34 2.70 7.68 -1.00
N LEU A 35 3.83 8.00 -0.35
CA LEU A 35 3.97 7.80 1.09
C LEU A 35 3.05 8.72 1.91
N ASN A 36 2.76 9.92 1.41
CA ASN A 36 1.85 10.87 2.07
C ASN A 36 0.38 10.44 1.96
N GLU A 37 -0.02 9.79 0.87
CA GLU A 37 -1.37 9.19 0.77
C GLU A 37 -1.59 8.16 1.89
N TRP A 38 -0.60 7.32 2.19
CA TRP A 38 -0.70 6.41 3.33
C TRP A 38 -0.77 7.12 4.69
N ARG A 39 -0.10 8.26 4.86
CA ARG A 39 -0.25 9.07 6.09
C ARG A 39 -1.66 9.65 6.21
N ILE A 40 -2.26 10.08 5.11
CA ILE A 40 -3.66 10.54 5.05
C ILE A 40 -4.58 9.37 5.44
N TYR A 41 -4.41 8.22 4.78
CA TYR A 41 -5.15 7.00 5.05
C TYR A 41 -5.12 6.61 6.54
N PHE A 42 -3.94 6.62 7.18
CA PHE A 42 -3.80 6.33 8.61
C PHE A 42 -4.60 7.29 9.50
N ARG A 43 -4.66 8.57 9.16
CA ARG A 43 -5.46 9.54 9.91
C ARG A 43 -6.95 9.28 9.73
N GLU A 44 -7.39 8.99 8.51
CA GLU A 44 -8.79 8.68 8.23
C GLU A 44 -9.24 7.39 8.92
N ARG A 45 -8.41 6.33 8.92
CA ARG A 45 -8.72 5.11 9.67
C ARG A 45 -8.79 5.35 11.17
N GLN A 46 -7.90 6.18 11.73
CA GLN A 46 -7.97 6.58 13.13
C GLN A 46 -9.29 7.30 13.47
N GLN A 47 -9.74 8.21 12.62
CA GLN A 47 -11.03 8.88 12.77
C GLN A 47 -12.18 7.87 12.71
N GLY A 48 -12.13 6.94 11.75
CA GLY A 48 -13.09 5.83 11.64
C GLY A 48 -13.21 5.02 12.92
N PHE A 49 -12.07 4.56 13.49
CA PHE A 49 -12.09 3.80 14.74
C PHE A 49 -12.62 4.60 15.94
N GLN A 50 -12.40 5.92 15.97
CA GLN A 50 -12.96 6.79 17.01
C GLN A 50 -14.48 6.92 16.91
N LEU A 51 -15.03 6.92 15.69
CA LEU A 51 -16.46 7.05 15.45
C LEU A 51 -17.21 5.74 15.70
N THR A 52 -16.66 4.61 15.25
CA THR A 52 -17.35 3.31 15.32
C THR A 52 -17.06 2.55 16.61
N HIS A 53 -15.99 2.92 17.32
CA HIS A 53 -15.46 2.17 18.46
C HIS A 53 -15.20 0.69 18.15
N GLN A 54 -14.85 0.36 16.90
CA GLN A 54 -14.56 -1.01 16.50
C GLN A 54 -13.52 -1.64 17.42
N ASN A 55 -13.84 -2.79 18.00
CA ASN A 55 -13.01 -3.54 18.94
C ASN A 55 -12.99 -5.05 18.66
N GLU A 56 -13.68 -5.50 17.62
CA GLU A 56 -13.78 -6.89 17.19
C GLU A 56 -13.53 -7.03 15.68
N GLY A 57 -13.10 -8.24 15.28
CA GLY A 57 -12.78 -8.59 13.89
C GLY A 57 -11.51 -7.94 13.36
N PRO A 58 -11.19 -8.13 12.07
CA PRO A 58 -10.08 -7.43 11.44
C PRO A 58 -10.30 -5.90 11.50
N PRO A 59 -9.28 -5.12 11.86
CA PRO A 59 -9.39 -3.66 11.90
C PRO A 59 -9.67 -3.13 10.50
N THR A 60 -10.78 -2.40 10.33
CA THR A 60 -11.22 -1.95 9.01
C THR A 60 -10.15 -1.10 8.30
N GLY A 61 -9.77 -1.51 7.09
CA GLY A 61 -8.72 -0.89 6.30
C GLY A 61 -7.29 -1.35 6.62
N PHE A 62 -7.13 -2.40 7.40
CA PHE A 62 -5.83 -3.02 7.67
C PHE A 62 -5.91 -4.55 7.55
N GLU A 63 -6.85 -5.05 6.75
CA GLU A 63 -7.05 -6.46 6.47
C GLU A 63 -6.04 -7.00 5.47
N TYR A 64 -5.32 -6.13 4.76
CA TYR A 64 -4.35 -6.47 3.72
C TYR A 64 -3.04 -5.69 3.87
N ASP A 65 -1.98 -6.18 3.22
CA ASP A 65 -0.69 -5.48 3.12
C ASP A 65 -0.77 -4.26 2.18
N LEU A 66 -0.16 -3.14 2.56
CA LEU A 66 -0.36 -1.87 1.87
C LEU A 66 0.47 -1.71 0.57
N VAL A 67 1.42 -2.60 0.31
CA VAL A 67 2.20 -2.58 -0.94
C VAL A 67 1.72 -3.69 -1.86
N LEU A 68 1.52 -4.89 -1.33
CA LEU A 68 1.04 -6.03 -2.10
C LEU A 68 -0.47 -6.01 -2.32
N LEU A 69 -1.22 -5.23 -1.55
CA LEU A 69 -2.68 -5.11 -1.60
C LEU A 69 -3.37 -6.48 -1.56
N SER A 70 -2.87 -7.36 -0.68
CA SER A 70 -3.31 -8.75 -0.50
C SER A 70 -3.27 -9.15 0.98
N GLN A 71 -4.15 -10.06 1.39
CA GLN A 71 -4.12 -10.68 2.72
C GLN A 71 -3.09 -11.82 2.79
N ASP A 72 -2.90 -12.54 1.68
CA ASP A 72 -2.01 -13.70 1.57
C ASP A 72 -0.60 -13.26 1.12
N VAL A 73 0.08 -12.50 1.99
CA VAL A 73 1.39 -11.90 1.71
C VAL A 73 2.43 -12.95 1.26
N ASP A 74 2.54 -14.07 1.98
CA ASP A 74 3.55 -15.08 1.70
C ASP A 74 3.34 -15.74 0.33
N VAL A 75 2.10 -16.07 0.00
CA VAL A 75 1.75 -16.67 -1.29
C VAL A 75 1.99 -15.67 -2.43
N GLN A 76 1.65 -14.39 -2.20
CA GLN A 76 1.90 -13.32 -3.15
C GLN A 76 3.40 -13.11 -3.39
N LEU A 77 4.22 -13.13 -2.33
CA LEU A 77 5.68 -13.02 -2.43
C LEU A 77 6.28 -14.21 -3.18
N ASP A 78 5.80 -15.43 -2.94
CA ASP A 78 6.24 -16.61 -3.68
C ASP A 78 5.92 -16.51 -5.18
N SER A 79 4.82 -15.83 -5.53
CA SER A 79 4.42 -15.60 -6.92
C SER A 79 5.29 -14.58 -7.67
N LEU A 80 6.12 -13.77 -6.97
CA LEU A 80 7.00 -12.78 -7.61
C LEU A 80 7.96 -13.41 -8.64
N LYS A 81 8.37 -14.66 -8.44
CA LYS A 81 9.22 -15.40 -9.40
C LYS A 81 8.53 -15.68 -10.73
N LYS A 82 7.20 -15.58 -10.76
CA LYS A 82 6.33 -15.82 -11.91
C LYS A 82 5.70 -14.52 -12.42
N LEU A 83 6.11 -13.36 -11.88
CA LEU A 83 5.60 -12.06 -12.28
C LEU A 83 5.71 -11.91 -13.80
N LYS A 84 4.61 -11.55 -14.43
CA LYS A 84 4.56 -11.28 -15.87
C LYS A 84 4.11 -9.86 -16.10
N ILE A 85 4.97 -9.04 -16.71
CA ILE A 85 4.56 -7.74 -17.22
C ILE A 85 3.62 -7.96 -18.41
N THR A 86 2.40 -7.43 -18.32
CA THR A 86 1.37 -7.59 -19.34
C THR A 86 1.31 -6.39 -20.27
N LYS A 87 1.58 -5.18 -19.74
CA LYS A 87 1.50 -3.95 -20.52
C LYS A 87 2.39 -2.86 -19.93
N VAL A 88 3.02 -2.09 -20.81
CA VAL A 88 3.79 -0.90 -20.44
C VAL A 88 3.33 0.26 -21.32
N THR A 89 2.90 1.34 -20.70
CA THR A 89 2.54 2.59 -21.38
C THR A 89 3.42 3.71 -20.86
N VAL A 90 4.10 4.43 -21.74
CA VAL A 90 4.96 5.57 -21.37
C VAL A 90 4.51 6.82 -22.12
N GLN A 91 4.28 7.91 -21.40
CA GLN A 91 3.93 9.21 -21.95
C GLN A 91 4.71 10.31 -21.23
N LYS A 92 5.76 10.81 -21.88
CA LYS A 92 6.70 11.80 -21.33
C LYS A 92 7.26 11.33 -19.98
N ASP A 93 6.93 12.04 -18.90
CA ASP A 93 7.40 11.77 -17.54
C ASP A 93 6.38 10.98 -16.71
N ARG A 94 5.45 10.28 -17.36
CA ARG A 94 4.52 9.34 -16.73
C ARG A 94 4.59 7.99 -17.41
N ALA A 95 4.45 6.94 -16.61
CA ALA A 95 4.33 5.58 -17.11
C ALA A 95 3.31 4.79 -16.30
N SER A 96 2.77 3.76 -16.91
CA SER A 96 1.96 2.73 -16.28
C SER A 96 2.52 1.38 -16.66
N VAL A 97 2.70 0.51 -15.67
CA VAL A 97 3.18 -0.86 -15.83
C VAL A 97 2.13 -1.78 -15.22
N GLU A 98 1.44 -2.52 -16.08
CA GLU A 98 0.51 -3.56 -15.67
C GLU A 98 1.26 -4.91 -15.63
N PHE A 99 0.99 -5.70 -14.60
CA PHE A 99 1.60 -7.01 -14.41
C PHE A 99 0.70 -7.95 -13.64
N ASP A 100 0.88 -9.25 -13.87
CA ASP A 100 0.15 -10.30 -13.19
C ASP A 100 1.03 -10.99 -12.13
N LEU A 101 0.41 -11.21 -10.97
CA LEU A 101 0.84 -12.11 -9.90
C LEU A 101 -0.30 -13.13 -9.66
N LEU A 102 -0.79 -13.29 -8.42
CA LEU A 102 -2.06 -13.98 -8.16
C LEU A 102 -3.30 -13.13 -8.48
N ALA A 103 -3.08 -11.83 -8.66
CA ALA A 103 -4.05 -10.85 -9.14
C ALA A 103 -3.35 -9.94 -10.17
N SER A 104 -4.12 -9.11 -10.86
CA SER A 104 -3.59 -8.13 -11.80
C SER A 104 -3.35 -6.80 -11.11
N TYR A 105 -2.21 -6.16 -11.40
CA TYR A 105 -1.78 -4.92 -10.76
C TYR A 105 -1.40 -3.87 -11.79
N GLU A 106 -1.51 -2.60 -11.39
CA GLU A 106 -0.94 -1.45 -12.09
C GLU A 106 -0.02 -0.67 -11.16
N CYS A 107 1.24 -0.49 -11.55
CA CYS A 107 2.12 0.52 -10.97
C CYS A 107 2.09 1.76 -11.86
N ARG A 108 1.68 2.90 -11.30
CA ARG A 108 1.80 4.21 -12.00
C ARG A 108 3.06 4.90 -11.53
N LEU A 109 3.88 5.30 -12.50
CA LEU A 109 5.19 5.89 -12.25
C LEU A 109 5.25 7.32 -12.75
N ILE A 110 6.08 8.12 -12.07
CA ILE A 110 6.47 9.45 -12.53
C ILE A 110 7.99 9.51 -12.66
N ARG A 111 8.47 10.26 -13.66
CA ARG A 111 9.89 10.49 -13.85
C ARG A 111 10.32 11.75 -13.11
N LYS A 112 11.29 11.63 -12.20
CA LYS A 112 11.92 12.77 -11.48
C LYS A 112 13.43 12.65 -11.60
N ASN A 113 14.08 13.72 -12.05
CA ASN A 113 15.54 13.77 -12.23
C ASN A 113 16.10 12.57 -13.01
N GLY A 114 15.38 12.15 -14.06
CA GLY A 114 15.78 11.03 -14.91
C GLY A 114 15.39 9.63 -14.41
N VAL A 115 14.92 9.49 -13.16
CA VAL A 115 14.57 8.22 -12.51
C VAL A 115 13.04 8.02 -12.47
N TRP A 116 12.58 6.80 -12.74
CA TRP A 116 11.18 6.42 -12.58
C TRP A 116 10.90 6.02 -11.13
N LEU A 117 9.88 6.63 -10.53
CA LEU A 117 9.44 6.36 -9.16
C LEU A 117 7.97 5.94 -9.17
N ILE A 118 7.64 4.93 -8.38
CA ILE A 118 6.26 4.48 -8.15
C ILE A 118 5.52 5.59 -7.39
N ASN A 119 4.46 6.07 -8.02
CA ASN A 119 3.58 7.09 -7.47
C ASN A 119 2.25 6.52 -6.98
N GLU A 120 1.86 5.34 -7.47
CA GLU A 120 0.64 4.64 -7.10
C GLU A 120 0.80 3.15 -7.41
N ILE A 121 0.20 2.30 -6.58
CA ILE A 121 0.07 0.86 -6.80
C ILE A 121 -1.42 0.55 -6.69
N LEU A 122 -1.95 -0.17 -7.68
CA LEU A 122 -3.35 -0.53 -7.77
C LEU A 122 -3.46 -2.05 -7.92
N ASN A 123 -4.41 -2.64 -7.20
CA ASN A 123 -4.87 -4.00 -7.45
C ASN A 123 -6.09 -3.89 -8.38
N LEU A 124 -5.93 -4.26 -9.65
CA LEU A 124 -6.97 -4.19 -10.67
C LEU A 124 -8.02 -5.29 -10.52
N SER A 125 -7.75 -6.29 -9.68
CA SER A 125 -8.68 -7.40 -9.38
C SER A 125 -9.51 -7.16 -8.11
N ALA A 126 -9.23 -6.10 -7.35
CA ALA A 126 -10.03 -5.70 -6.20
C ALA A 126 -11.20 -4.83 -6.68
N GLU A 127 -12.41 -5.40 -6.69
CA GLU A 127 -13.68 -4.66 -6.84
C GLU A 127 -14.08 -3.95 -5.53
#